data_AF-A0AAV0ZFL6-F1
#
_entry.id   AF-A0AAV0ZFL6-F1
#
_cell.length_a   1.000
_cell.length_b   1.000
_cell.length_c   1.000
_cell.angle_alpha   90.00
_cell.angle_beta   90.00
_cell.angle_gamma   90.00
#
_symmetry.space_group_name_H-M   'P 1'
#
loop_
_entity.id
_entity.type
_entity.pdbx_description
1 polymer ?
#
loop_
_entity_poly.entity_id
_entity_poly.type
_entity_poly.pdbx_seq_one_letter_code
_entity_poly.pdbx_strand_id
1 'polypeptide(L)'
;MSIEALDGKSAETVTENYEYFLFDPEIARDRDDEDHCDEVASALNNRGDHELFIRGKRIIWSIDARVFKRFTMESSIVKVCWCHLGHTAEALLCILQIDRLKIHSTSGEVVSVQLSVNTTLLPSVYSQPPSAHHHPSTAT
;
A
#
# COMPACT_ATOMS: atom_id res chain seq x y z
N MET A 1 1.96 -48.00 -9.02
CA MET A 1 2.31 -46.78 -9.79
C MET A 1 1.07 -45.91 -9.75
N SER A 2 1.09 -44.86 -8.93
CA SER A 2 -0.08 -44.04 -8.63
C SER A 2 -0.05 -42.75 -9.46
N ILE A 3 -1.24 -42.27 -9.83
CA ILE A 3 -1.51 -41.12 -10.72
C ILE A 3 -1.06 -39.76 -10.14
N GLU A 4 -0.51 -39.74 -8.93
CA GLU A 4 0.03 -38.56 -8.25
C GLU A 4 1.32 -37.98 -8.87
N ALA A 5 1.87 -38.61 -9.92
CA ALA A 5 3.08 -38.16 -10.62
C ALA A 5 2.83 -37.30 -11.88
N LEU A 6 1.60 -36.82 -12.13
CA LEU A 6 1.26 -36.11 -13.38
C LEU A 6 0.69 -34.70 -13.25
N ASP A 7 0.40 -34.17 -12.07
CA ASP A 7 0.07 -32.74 -11.94
C ASP A 7 1.32 -31.95 -11.56
N GLY A 8 2.17 -31.74 -12.56
CA GLY A 8 3.28 -30.80 -12.53
C GLY A 8 2.79 -29.35 -12.44
N LYS A 9 2.04 -29.03 -11.38
CA LYS A 9 1.87 -27.68 -10.92
C LYS A 9 2.88 -27.52 -9.80
N SER A 10 4.01 -26.90 -10.13
CA SER A 10 4.74 -26.17 -9.11
C SER A 10 3.72 -25.23 -8.47
N ALA A 11 3.18 -25.63 -7.32
CA ALA A 11 2.76 -24.68 -6.33
C ALA A 11 4.07 -23.96 -6.03
N GLU A 12 4.36 -22.90 -6.80
CA GLU A 12 5.19 -21.83 -6.32
C GLU A 12 4.53 -21.42 -5.02
N THR A 13 4.99 -22.01 -3.93
CA THR A 13 4.89 -21.44 -2.62
C THR A 13 5.71 -20.16 -2.71
N VAL A 14 5.12 -19.14 -3.34
CA VAL A 14 5.55 -17.75 -3.19
C VAL A 14 5.38 -17.53 -1.70
N THR A 15 6.45 -17.77 -0.96
CA THR A 15 6.52 -17.46 0.44
C THR A 15 6.36 -15.95 0.47
N GLU A 16 5.14 -15.48 0.72
CA GLU A 16 4.87 -14.05 0.79
C GLU A 16 5.83 -13.47 1.83
N ASN A 17 6.79 -12.68 1.36
CA ASN A 17 7.73 -11.99 2.22
C ASN A 17 6.93 -11.17 3.24
N TYR A 18 7.43 -11.18 4.48
CA TYR A 18 6.90 -10.35 5.54
C TYR A 18 7.94 -9.31 5.92
N GLU A 19 7.45 -8.14 6.30
CA GLU A 19 8.26 -7.08 6.87
C GLU A 19 7.80 -6.83 8.31
N TYR A 20 8.75 -6.47 9.16
CA TYR A 20 8.52 -6.27 10.58
C TYR A 20 9.29 -5.05 11.05
N PHE A 21 8.62 -4.15 11.75
CA PHE A 21 9.18 -2.90 12.22
C PHE A 21 8.81 -2.66 13.68
N LEU A 22 9.83 -2.48 14.52
CA LEU A 22 9.67 -1.89 15.84
C LEU A 22 9.78 -0.37 15.74
N PHE A 23 8.95 0.34 16.49
CA PHE A 23 8.98 1.78 16.53
C PHE A 23 8.65 2.30 17.94
N ASP A 24 9.12 3.51 18.22
CA ASP A 24 8.84 4.19 19.49
C ASP A 24 7.33 4.47 19.60
N PRO A 25 6.66 4.10 20.71
CA PRO A 25 5.27 4.44 20.98
C PRO A 25 4.90 5.88 20.62
N GLU A 26 5.79 6.84 20.91
CA GLU A 26 5.59 8.28 20.70
C GLU A 26 5.34 8.65 19.22
N ILE A 27 5.75 7.80 18.28
CA ILE A 27 5.52 8.03 16.85
C ILE A 27 4.05 7.87 16.47
N ALA A 28 3.29 7.04 17.19
CA ALA A 28 1.88 6.75 16.95
C ALA A 28 0.94 7.42 17.97
N ARG A 29 1.46 8.32 18.82
CA ARG A 29 0.67 9.07 19.79
C ARG A 29 0.22 10.40 19.22
N ASP A 30 -0.98 10.81 19.61
CA ASP A 30 -1.49 12.13 19.30
C ASP A 30 -0.88 13.14 20.27
N ARG A 31 -0.37 14.26 19.76
CA ARG A 31 0.37 15.27 20.55
C ARG A 31 -0.49 16.07 21.52
N ASP A 32 -1.81 16.06 21.35
CA ASP A 32 -2.76 16.79 22.19
C ASP A 32 -3.34 15.90 23.32
N ASP A 33 -3.03 14.60 23.33
CA ASP A 33 -3.52 13.64 24.35
C ASP A 33 -2.79 13.77 25.70
N GLU A 34 -1.95 14.78 25.89
CA GLU A 34 -1.24 15.03 27.16
C GLU A 34 -2.19 15.42 28.31
N ASP A 35 -3.47 15.76 28.03
CA ASP A 35 -4.38 16.39 29.00
C ASP A 35 -5.71 15.65 29.27
N HIS A 36 -5.91 14.40 28.79
CA HIS A 36 -7.17 13.67 29.04
C HIS A 36 -7.02 12.18 29.43
N CYS A 37 -7.28 11.93 30.72
CA CYS A 37 -7.83 10.69 31.33
C CYS A 37 -7.16 9.32 31.02
N ASP A 38 -6.01 9.11 31.66
CA ASP A 38 -5.43 7.96 32.41
C ASP A 38 -5.75 6.46 32.12
N GLU A 39 -6.57 6.06 31.14
CA GLU A 39 -6.77 4.61 30.85
C GLU A 39 -6.34 4.21 29.43
N VAL A 40 -6.72 5.00 28.41
CA VAL A 40 -6.28 4.80 27.01
C VAL A 40 -4.87 5.35 26.81
N ALA A 41 -4.59 6.51 27.39
CA ALA A 41 -3.25 7.08 27.47
C ALA A 41 -2.29 6.10 28.18
N SER A 42 -2.71 5.43 29.25
CA SER A 42 -1.89 4.42 29.95
C SER A 42 -1.60 3.16 29.11
N ALA A 43 -2.52 2.75 28.23
CA ALA A 43 -2.29 1.63 27.31
C ALA A 43 -1.34 1.99 26.15
N LEU A 44 -1.33 3.26 25.72
CA LEU A 44 -0.39 3.80 24.72
C LEU A 44 0.94 4.27 25.33
N ASN A 45 0.96 4.58 26.63
CA ASN A 45 2.13 4.90 27.44
C ASN A 45 2.78 3.63 28.02
N ASN A 46 2.23 2.46 27.67
CA ASN A 46 2.83 1.18 28.00
C ASN A 46 4.18 1.13 27.25
N ARG A 47 5.28 1.07 28.02
CA ARG A 47 6.68 1.00 27.54
C ARG A 47 7.00 -0.20 26.64
N GLY A 48 5.99 -0.96 26.23
CA GLY A 48 6.09 -2.06 25.31
C GLY A 48 6.50 -1.59 23.93
N ASP A 49 7.27 -2.41 23.24
CA ASP A 49 7.69 -2.10 21.88
C ASP A 49 6.43 -2.10 20.98
N HIS A 50 6.19 -0.99 20.27
CA HIS A 50 5.16 -0.97 19.25
C HIS A 50 5.68 -1.65 17.99
N GLU A 51 4.85 -2.48 17.38
CA GLU A 51 5.22 -3.29 16.25
C GLU A 51 4.25 -3.15 15.07
N LEU A 52 4.79 -3.05 13.87
CA LEU A 52 4.08 -3.24 12.61
C LEU A 52 4.56 -4.52 11.96
N PHE A 53 3.64 -5.47 11.80
CA PHE A 53 3.84 -6.67 11.00
C PHE A 53 3.09 -6.54 9.68
N ILE A 54 3.80 -6.67 8.57
CA ILE A 54 3.26 -6.54 7.21
C ILE A 54 3.49 -7.86 6.47
N ARG A 55 2.43 -8.42 5.88
CA ARG A 55 2.52 -9.61 5.03
C ARG A 55 1.50 -9.55 3.92
N GLY A 56 1.97 -9.54 2.68
CA GLY A 56 1.13 -9.41 1.49
C GLY A 56 0.31 -8.11 1.54
N LYS A 57 -1.00 -8.24 1.78
CA LYS A 57 -1.95 -7.11 1.87
C LYS A 57 -2.41 -6.81 3.29
N ARG A 58 -1.80 -7.45 4.28
CA ARG A 58 -2.22 -7.38 5.70
C ARG A 58 -1.19 -6.60 6.50
N ILE A 59 -1.69 -5.73 7.38
CA ILE A 59 -0.91 -5.03 8.39
C ILE A 59 -1.52 -5.35 9.75
N ILE A 60 -0.67 -5.66 10.71
CA ILE A 60 -1.04 -5.79 12.12
C ILE A 60 -0.20 -4.77 12.88
N TRP A 61 -0.88 -3.89 13.61
CA TRP A 61 -0.26 -3.04 14.62
C TRP A 61 -0.51 -3.67 15.99
N SER A 62 0.57 -3.96 16.72
CA SER A 62 0.52 -4.46 18.09
C SER A 62 1.37 -3.60 19.03
N ILE A 63 1.09 -3.76 20.32
CA ILE A 63 1.89 -3.26 21.44
C ILE A 63 2.10 -4.46 22.36
N ASP A 64 3.34 -4.89 22.53
CA ASP A 64 3.66 -6.18 23.15
C ASP A 64 2.83 -7.33 22.52
N ALA A 65 2.17 -8.14 23.34
CA ALA A 65 1.31 -9.25 22.91
C ALA A 65 -0.11 -8.83 22.50
N ARG A 66 -0.44 -7.52 22.50
CA ARG A 66 -1.80 -7.04 22.23
C ARG A 66 -1.89 -6.44 20.84
N VAL A 67 -2.76 -7.02 20.01
CA VAL A 67 -3.08 -6.44 18.69
C VAL A 67 -4.02 -5.26 18.88
N PHE A 68 -3.56 -4.08 18.46
CA PHE A 68 -4.32 -2.84 18.53
C PHE A 68 -5.22 -2.67 17.31
N LYS A 69 -4.67 -2.87 16.10
CA LYS A 69 -5.42 -2.70 14.85
C LYS A 69 -4.95 -3.64 13.75
N ARG A 70 -5.90 -4.03 12.90
CA ARG A 70 -5.65 -4.87 11.72
C ARG A 70 -6.14 -4.14 10.48
N PHE A 71 -5.31 -4.11 9.46
CA PHE A 71 -5.64 -3.52 8.17
C PHE A 71 -5.54 -4.59 7.09
N THR A 72 -6.53 -4.63 6.21
CA THR A 72 -6.50 -5.47 5.01
C THR A 72 -6.72 -4.59 3.79
N MET A 73 -5.76 -4.61 2.89
CA MET A 73 -5.74 -3.78 1.68
C MET A 73 -6.28 -4.54 0.47
N GLU A 74 -6.79 -3.80 -0.52
CA GLU A 74 -7.27 -4.35 -1.79
C GLU A 74 -6.11 -4.71 -2.74
N SER A 75 -5.02 -3.93 -2.68
CA SER A 75 -3.81 -4.06 -3.51
C SER A 75 -2.58 -4.27 -2.64
N SER A 76 -1.50 -4.79 -3.23
CA SER A 76 -0.24 -5.04 -2.52
C SER A 76 0.33 -3.77 -1.90
N ILE A 77 0.86 -3.93 -0.69
CA ILE A 77 1.48 -2.84 0.06
C ILE A 77 2.90 -2.66 -0.49
N VAL A 78 3.26 -1.42 -0.80
CA VAL A 78 4.60 -1.01 -1.24
C VAL A 78 5.39 -0.46 -0.07
N LYS A 79 4.76 0.36 0.78
CA LYS A 79 5.39 0.95 1.96
C LYS A 79 4.35 1.32 3.01
N VAL A 80 4.77 1.32 4.27
CA VAL A 80 3.99 1.80 5.41
C VAL A 80 4.86 2.73 6.24
N CYS A 81 4.32 3.84 6.71
CA CYS A 81 5.00 4.69 7.68
C CYS A 81 4.01 5.48 8.55
N TRP A 82 4.40 5.74 9.78
CA TRP A 82 3.75 6.76 10.60
C TRP A 82 4.21 8.15 10.19
N CYS A 83 3.29 9.11 10.19
CA CYS A 83 3.47 10.46 9.69
C CYS A 83 2.62 11.42 10.53
N HIS A 84 3.08 12.67 10.70
CA HIS A 84 2.26 13.77 11.24
C HIS A 84 2.11 14.80 10.11
N LEU A 85 0.88 15.13 9.71
CA LEU A 85 0.64 15.96 8.55
C LEU A 85 0.41 17.43 8.94
N GLY A 86 1.44 18.26 8.75
CA GLY A 86 1.33 19.70 8.99
C GLY A 86 1.29 20.04 10.48
N HIS A 87 0.27 20.79 10.90
CA HIS A 87 0.09 21.22 12.29
C HIS A 87 -0.84 20.30 13.10
N THR A 88 -1.30 19.18 12.50
CA THR A 88 -2.15 18.24 13.23
C THR A 88 -1.33 17.53 14.31
N ALA A 89 -1.86 17.52 15.52
CA ALA A 89 -1.32 16.72 16.62
C ALA A 89 -1.49 15.21 16.38
N GLU A 90 -2.44 14.82 15.53
CA GLU A 90 -2.80 13.42 15.29
C GLU A 90 -1.71 12.66 14.51
N ALA A 91 -1.37 11.47 15.00
CA ALA A 91 -0.50 10.53 14.31
C ALA A 91 -1.29 9.77 13.24
N LEU A 92 -0.73 9.71 12.02
CA LEU A 92 -1.36 9.10 10.87
C LEU A 92 -0.54 7.91 10.38
N LEU A 93 -1.21 6.81 10.04
CA LEU A 93 -0.60 5.68 9.36
C LEU A 93 -0.79 5.83 7.84
N CYS A 94 0.29 6.23 7.16
CA CYS A 94 0.39 6.35 5.73
C CYS A 94 0.70 4.95 5.11
N ILE A 95 -0.21 4.40 4.30
CA ILE A 95 -0.07 3.11 3.60
C ILE A 95 -0.03 3.36 2.10
N LEU A 96 1.14 3.16 1.50
CA LEU A 96 1.36 3.23 0.06
C LEU A 96 1.09 1.87 -0.58
N GLN A 97 0.14 1.83 -1.51
CA GLN A 97 -0.15 0.72 -2.41
C GLN A 97 0.31 1.09 -3.83
N ILE A 98 0.31 0.11 -4.74
CA ILE A 98 0.74 0.30 -6.14
C ILE A 98 -0.01 1.44 -6.84
N ASP A 99 -1.31 1.55 -6.60
CA ASP A 99 -2.23 2.44 -7.29
C ASP A 99 -2.82 3.51 -6.37
N ARG A 100 -2.45 3.53 -5.09
CA ARG A 100 -3.17 4.31 -4.07
C ARG A 100 -2.33 4.65 -2.86
N LEU A 101 -2.59 5.81 -2.26
CA LEU A 101 -2.19 6.14 -0.90
C LEU A 101 -3.43 6.13 0.00
N LYS A 102 -3.42 5.31 1.05
CA LYS A 102 -4.41 5.35 2.13
C LYS A 102 -3.76 5.96 3.37
N ILE A 103 -4.46 6.88 4.02
CA ILE A 103 -4.03 7.51 5.27
C ILE A 103 -5.09 7.16 6.30
N HIS A 104 -4.66 6.46 7.35
CA HIS A 104 -5.53 6.09 8.46
C HIS A 104 -5.15 6.90 9.68
N SER A 105 -6.15 7.51 10.31
CA SER A 105 -5.97 8.12 11.61
C SER A 105 -6.11 7.07 12.74
N THR A 106 -5.61 7.41 13.93
CA THR A 106 -5.81 6.64 15.16
C THR A 106 -7.29 6.53 15.50
N SER A 107 -8.03 7.63 15.35
CA SER A 107 -9.49 7.76 15.51
C SER A 107 -10.32 6.93 14.52
N GLY A 108 -9.72 6.51 13.40
CA GLY A 108 -10.34 5.61 12.42
C GLY A 108 -10.84 6.27 11.14
N GLU A 109 -10.63 7.58 10.98
CA GLU A 109 -10.85 8.27 9.70
C GLU A 109 -9.88 7.76 8.64
N VAL A 110 -10.37 7.71 7.39
CA VAL A 110 -9.60 7.15 6.26
C VAL A 110 -9.69 8.09 5.07
N VAL A 111 -8.54 8.65 4.68
CA VAL A 111 -8.39 9.37 3.42
C VAL A 111 -7.75 8.44 2.39
N SER A 112 -8.26 8.48 1.16
CA SER A 112 -7.90 7.53 0.11
C SER A 112 -7.68 8.29 -1.19
N VAL A 113 -6.44 8.29 -1.69
CA VAL A 113 -6.04 9.04 -2.89
C VAL A 113 -5.50 8.07 -3.93
N GLN A 114 -6.12 8.09 -5.12
CA GLN A 114 -5.64 7.30 -6.26
C GLN A 114 -4.36 7.92 -6.83
N LEU A 115 -3.35 7.09 -7.07
CA LEU A 115 -2.11 7.49 -7.71
C LEU A 115 -2.28 7.33 -9.22
N SER A 116 -2.29 8.44 -9.95
CA SER A 116 -2.29 8.40 -11.40
C SER A 116 -0.93 7.88 -11.88
N VAL A 117 -0.90 6.66 -12.41
CA VAL A 117 0.24 6.21 -13.22
C VAL A 117 0.18 7.01 -14.52
N ASN A 118 1.20 7.81 -14.81
CA ASN A 118 1.34 8.45 -16.12
C ASN A 118 1.31 7.36 -17.20
N THR A 119 0.15 7.16 -17.81
CA THR A 119 0.01 6.35 -19.01
C THR A 119 0.83 7.02 -20.10
N THR A 120 1.94 6.39 -20.45
CA THR A 120 2.76 6.70 -21.60
C THR A 120 1.85 6.99 -22.79
N LEU A 121 2.03 8.17 -23.40
CA LEU A 121 1.38 8.61 -24.63
C LEU A 121 1.23 7.43 -25.59
N LEU A 122 -0.01 6.97 -25.82
CA LEU A 122 -0.28 6.05 -26.92
C LEU A 122 0.21 6.73 -28.20
N PRO A 123 1.02 6.07 -29.05
CA PRO A 123 1.34 6.61 -30.36
C PRO A 123 0.11 6.46 -31.26
N SER A 124 -0.91 7.26 -31.01
CA SER A 124 -2.06 7.39 -31.89
C SER A 124 -1.80 8.52 -32.89
N VAL A 125 -0.94 8.25 -33.86
CA VAL A 125 -1.18 8.68 -35.24
C VAL A 125 -0.84 7.49 -36.12
N TYR A 126 -1.88 6.72 -36.44
CA TYR A 126 -1.93 5.84 -37.60
C TYR A 126 -1.40 6.63 -38.81
N SER A 127 -0.18 6.35 -39.25
CA SER A 127 0.26 6.78 -40.57
C SER A 127 -0.36 5.83 -41.59
N GLN A 128 -1.37 6.31 -42.34
CA GLN A 128 -1.90 5.60 -43.49
C GLN A 128 -0.77 5.18 -44.46
N PRO A 129 -0.70 3.92 -44.92
CA PRO A 129 0.07 3.55 -46.11
C PRO A 129 -0.74 3.86 -47.40
N PRO A 130 -0.12 3.83 -48.59
CA PRO A 130 0.09 4.96 -49.49
C PRO A 130 -1.04 5.18 -50.52
N SER A 131 -1.17 6.40 -51.04
CA SER A 131 -1.89 6.63 -52.31
C SER A 131 -0.96 6.31 -53.48
N ALA A 132 -1.25 5.23 -54.21
CA ALA A 132 -0.61 4.92 -55.47
C ALA A 132 -1.05 5.94 -56.54
N HIS A 133 -0.13 6.80 -56.98
CA HIS A 133 -0.32 7.58 -58.20
C HIS A 133 -0.09 6.68 -59.41
N HIS A 134 -1.18 6.24 -60.05
CA HIS A 134 -1.12 5.71 -61.40
C HIS A 134 -0.92 6.86 -62.38
N HIS A 135 0.27 6.94 -62.97
CA HIS A 135 0.57 7.77 -64.13
C HIS A 135 -0.24 7.26 -65.33
N PRO A 136 -0.97 8.09 -66.09
CA PRO A 136 -1.38 7.73 -67.44
C PRO A 136 -0.17 7.89 -68.37
N SER A 137 0.27 6.79 -68.98
CA SER A 137 1.16 6.82 -70.14
C SER A 137 0.41 7.46 -71.31
N THR A 138 0.80 8.65 -71.72
CA THR A 138 0.48 9.17 -73.05
C THR A 138 1.38 8.49 -74.07
N ALA A 139 0.77 7.63 -74.89
CA ALA A 139 1.37 7.16 -76.13
C ALA A 139 1.14 8.21 -77.22
N THR A 140 2.22 8.78 -77.77
CA THR A 140 2.32 9.16 -79.18
C THR A 140 3.79 9.22 -79.57
#